data_AF-A0A1C3HN23-F1
#
_entry.id   AF-A0A1C3HN23-F1
#
_cell.length_a   1.000
_cell.length_b   1.000
_cell.length_c   1.000
_cell.angle_alpha   90.00
_cell.angle_beta   90.00
_cell.angle_gamma   90.00
#
_symmetry.space_group_name_H-M   'P 1'
#
loop_
_entity.id
_entity.type
_entity.pdbx_description
1 polymer ?
#
loop_
_entity_poly.entity_id
_entity_poly.type
_entity_poly.pdbx_seq_one_letter_code
_entity_poly.pdbx_strand_id
1 'polypeptide(L)'
;MAATAFAAGERRTLALRWLMSLENDADKTTPDGIVTDDYPVEVLVVSKAMARVVSMMENSQREQMHPADQVTAFRDLSADGQTPAQIGDLLGFSTRHVQRCLRLATMAPVLLDALADDQITLDQLQALSATDDHQRQCDVWENAHGWAAAPQHLREAVLKGEVSARDNNQLAFVGREVYEAAGGTFKFDLFTDEGFLTEPAMLERLAREKLHALAQQVAENEGWSWAEGRIFGH
;
A
#
# COMPACT_ATOMS: atom_id res chain seq x y z
N MET A 1 -19.03 -32.39 -16.33
CA MET A 1 -18.07 -31.57 -17.10
C MET A 1 -18.03 -30.20 -16.47
N ALA A 2 -16.90 -29.80 -15.91
CA ALA A 2 -16.73 -28.45 -15.37
C ALA A 2 -16.78 -27.46 -16.55
N ALA A 3 -17.63 -26.44 -16.47
CA ALA A 3 -17.67 -25.39 -17.47
C ALA A 3 -16.36 -24.60 -17.42
N THR A 4 -15.50 -24.78 -18.41
CA THR A 4 -14.28 -23.99 -18.58
C THR A 4 -14.70 -22.60 -19.06
N ALA A 5 -14.64 -21.61 -18.17
CA ALA A 5 -14.92 -20.21 -18.53
C ALA A 5 -13.68 -19.60 -19.21
N PHE A 6 -13.89 -18.91 -20.33
CA PHE A 6 -12.83 -18.18 -21.01
C PHE A 6 -12.56 -16.87 -20.28
N ALA A 7 -11.30 -16.64 -19.95
CA ALA A 7 -10.89 -15.47 -19.18
C ALA A 7 -10.56 -14.26 -20.07
N ALA A 8 -10.07 -14.52 -21.28
CA ALA A 8 -9.64 -13.52 -22.24
C ALA A 8 -9.75 -14.06 -23.67
N GLY A 9 -9.77 -13.15 -24.66
CA GLY A 9 -9.77 -13.49 -26.08
C GLY A 9 -11.13 -13.44 -26.76
N GLU A 10 -12.13 -12.79 -26.17
CA GLU A 10 -13.49 -12.72 -26.73
C GLU A 10 -13.50 -12.13 -28.15
N ARG A 11 -12.63 -11.16 -28.46
CA ARG A 11 -12.50 -10.61 -29.83
C ARG A 11 -11.97 -11.65 -30.81
N ARG A 12 -11.03 -12.51 -30.39
CA ARG A 12 -10.52 -13.60 -31.23
C ARG A 12 -11.59 -14.67 -31.39
N THR A 13 -12.34 -15.00 -30.34
CA THR A 13 -13.49 -15.91 -30.43
C THR A 13 -14.58 -15.37 -31.36
N LEU A 14 -14.92 -14.09 -31.29
CA LEU A 14 -15.89 -13.43 -32.16
C LEU A 14 -15.38 -13.35 -33.60
N ALA A 15 -14.10 -13.04 -33.81
CA ALA A 15 -13.48 -13.03 -35.13
C ALA A 15 -13.45 -14.43 -35.75
N LEU A 16 -13.12 -15.48 -34.98
CA LEU A 16 -13.17 -16.86 -35.45
C LEU A 16 -14.60 -17.29 -35.78
N ARG A 17 -15.59 -16.98 -34.93
CA ARG A 17 -17.01 -17.22 -35.23
C ARG A 17 -17.48 -16.47 -36.46
N TRP A 18 -17.01 -15.24 -36.66
CA TRP A 18 -17.31 -14.46 -37.85
C TRP A 18 -16.68 -15.08 -39.10
N LEU A 19 -15.41 -15.49 -39.06
CA LEU A 19 -14.74 -16.19 -40.14
C LEU A 19 -15.43 -17.54 -40.48
N MET A 20 -15.84 -18.30 -39.48
CA MET A 20 -16.65 -19.53 -39.65
C MET A 20 -18.03 -19.21 -40.26
N SER A 21 -18.65 -18.07 -39.92
CA SER A 21 -19.92 -17.66 -40.53
C SER A 21 -19.78 -17.28 -42.01
N LEU A 22 -18.57 -16.91 -42.44
CA LEU A 22 -18.23 -16.63 -43.84
C LEU A 22 -17.92 -17.89 -44.65
N GLU A 23 -17.77 -19.05 -44.01
CA GLU A 23 -17.46 -20.32 -44.66
C GLU A 23 -18.56 -20.78 -45.63
N ASN A 24 -19.78 -20.23 -45.51
CA ASN A 24 -20.88 -20.44 -46.46
C ASN A 24 -20.84 -19.53 -47.71
N ASP A 25 -19.93 -18.55 -47.78
CA ASP A 25 -19.72 -17.69 -48.96
C ASP A 25 -18.51 -18.21 -49.75
N ALA A 26 -18.77 -19.06 -50.74
CA ALA A 26 -17.76 -19.76 -51.56
C ALA A 26 -16.82 -18.88 -52.41
N ASP A 27 -16.89 -17.55 -52.28
CA ASP A 27 -16.20 -16.57 -53.15
C ASP A 27 -15.18 -15.68 -52.42
N LYS A 28 -14.87 -15.95 -51.14
CA LYS A 28 -13.90 -15.15 -50.37
C LYS A 28 -12.77 -16.01 -49.80
N THR A 29 -11.85 -16.41 -50.67
CA THR A 29 -10.52 -16.87 -50.25
C THR A 29 -9.75 -15.71 -49.60
N THR A 30 -9.64 -15.73 -48.27
CA THR A 30 -8.62 -14.96 -47.56
C THR A 30 -7.26 -15.65 -47.75
N PRO A 31 -6.11 -14.92 -47.73
CA PRO A 31 -4.81 -15.47 -48.13
C PRO A 31 -4.29 -16.67 -47.31
N ASP A 32 -4.84 -16.94 -46.13
CA ASP A 32 -4.31 -17.93 -45.16
C ASP A 32 -5.19 -19.17 -44.91
N GLY A 33 -6.20 -19.43 -45.76
CA GLY A 33 -7.03 -20.65 -45.68
C GLY A 33 -8.29 -20.52 -44.81
N ILE A 34 -9.22 -21.46 -44.99
CA ILE A 34 -10.54 -21.47 -44.36
C ILE A 34 -10.40 -21.96 -42.90
N VAL A 35 -10.93 -21.19 -41.95
CA VAL A 35 -11.03 -21.57 -40.53
C VAL A 35 -12.27 -22.45 -40.35
N THR A 36 -12.06 -23.77 -40.28
CA THR A 36 -13.12 -24.79 -40.06
C THR A 36 -13.39 -24.99 -38.56
N ASP A 37 -14.48 -25.70 -38.21
CA ASP A 37 -14.84 -26.03 -36.81
C ASP A 37 -13.72 -26.76 -36.04
N ASP A 38 -12.85 -27.49 -36.76
CA ASP A 38 -11.69 -28.21 -36.22
C ASP A 38 -10.42 -27.36 -36.11
N TYR A 39 -10.50 -26.04 -36.35
CA TYR A 39 -9.32 -25.17 -36.31
C TYR A 39 -8.68 -25.17 -34.91
N PRO A 40 -7.40 -25.57 -34.77
CA PRO A 40 -6.76 -25.67 -33.47
C PRO A 40 -6.51 -24.27 -32.91
N VAL A 41 -7.11 -23.98 -31.75
CA VAL A 41 -6.89 -22.74 -31.00
C VAL A 41 -5.94 -23.03 -29.84
N GLU A 42 -4.83 -22.30 -29.77
CA GLU A 42 -3.95 -22.36 -28.60
C GLU A 42 -4.66 -21.82 -27.37
N VAL A 43 -4.76 -22.65 -26.32
CA VAL A 43 -5.38 -22.30 -25.05
C VAL A 43 -4.31 -22.32 -23.95
N LEU A 44 -4.15 -21.20 -23.27
CA LEU A 44 -3.34 -21.13 -22.05
C LEU A 44 -4.24 -21.42 -20.84
N VAL A 45 -4.04 -22.56 -20.18
CA VAL A 45 -4.76 -22.91 -18.96
C VAL A 45 -4.09 -22.19 -17.78
N VAL A 46 -4.85 -21.34 -17.11
CA VAL A 46 -4.35 -20.52 -16.00
C VAL A 46 -5.23 -20.69 -14.76
N SER A 47 -4.71 -20.34 -13.57
CA SER A 47 -5.49 -20.35 -12.34
C SER A 47 -6.67 -19.37 -12.41
N LYS A 48 -7.68 -19.52 -11.55
CA LYS A 48 -8.85 -18.61 -11.54
C LYS A 48 -8.46 -17.15 -11.24
N ALA A 49 -7.49 -16.93 -10.35
CA ALA A 49 -6.95 -15.60 -10.07
C ALA A 49 -6.24 -15.03 -11.31
N MET A 50 -5.40 -15.84 -11.95
CA MET A 50 -4.71 -15.48 -13.18
C MET A 50 -5.69 -15.19 -14.33
N ALA A 51 -6.76 -15.98 -14.45
CA ALA A 51 -7.84 -15.76 -15.40
C ALA A 51 -8.49 -14.38 -15.19
N ARG A 52 -8.88 -14.06 -13.95
CA ARG A 52 -9.45 -12.74 -13.62
C ARG A 52 -8.49 -11.60 -14.00
N VAL A 53 -7.21 -11.78 -13.69
CA VAL A 53 -6.15 -10.81 -13.94
C VAL A 53 -5.91 -10.58 -15.43
N VAL A 54 -5.81 -11.66 -16.24
CA VAL A 54 -5.67 -11.57 -17.70
C VAL A 54 -6.91 -10.93 -18.35
N SER A 55 -8.11 -11.24 -17.83
CA SER A 55 -9.35 -10.58 -18.25
C SER A 55 -9.32 -9.07 -17.98
N MET A 56 -8.89 -8.68 -16.77
CA MET A 56 -8.73 -7.29 -16.37
C MET A 56 -7.69 -6.56 -17.23
N MET A 57 -6.57 -7.20 -17.59
CA MET A 57 -5.56 -6.63 -18.50
C MET A 57 -6.07 -6.42 -19.92
N GLU A 58 -6.81 -7.38 -20.48
CA GLU A 58 -7.40 -7.26 -21.81
C GLU A 58 -8.38 -6.07 -21.85
N ASN A 59 -9.13 -5.86 -20.76
CA ASN A 59 -10.02 -4.71 -20.63
C ASN A 59 -9.25 -3.40 -20.34
N SER A 60 -8.11 -3.48 -19.64
CA SER A 60 -7.23 -2.34 -19.34
C SER A 60 -6.65 -1.66 -20.58
N GLN A 61 -6.50 -2.40 -21.69
CA GLN A 61 -6.09 -1.80 -22.97
C GLN A 61 -7.19 -0.93 -23.60
N ARG A 62 -8.45 -0.99 -23.11
CA ARG A 62 -9.58 -0.19 -23.59
C ARG A 62 -9.93 0.97 -22.64
N GLU A 63 -9.87 0.75 -21.32
CA GLU A 63 -10.12 1.75 -20.27
C GLU A 63 -9.15 1.52 -19.10
N GLN A 64 -8.70 2.59 -18.42
CA GLN A 64 -7.82 2.43 -17.26
C GLN A 64 -8.52 1.62 -16.16
N MET A 65 -7.89 0.55 -15.68
CA MET A 65 -8.39 -0.28 -14.58
C MET A 65 -8.71 0.59 -13.36
N HIS A 66 -9.87 0.37 -12.75
CA HIS A 66 -10.25 1.07 -11.54
C HIS A 66 -9.23 0.80 -10.41
N PRO A 67 -8.78 1.81 -9.65
CA PRO A 67 -7.73 1.62 -8.63
C PRO A 67 -8.05 0.56 -7.58
N ALA A 68 -9.31 0.45 -7.15
CA ALA A 68 -9.73 -0.57 -6.18
C ALA A 68 -9.62 -2.00 -6.75
N ASP A 69 -9.92 -2.18 -8.04
CA ASP A 69 -9.78 -3.47 -8.74
C ASP A 69 -8.32 -3.85 -8.85
N GLN A 70 -7.44 -2.88 -9.14
CA GLN A 70 -6.00 -3.10 -9.20
C GLN A 70 -5.43 -3.54 -7.84
N VAL A 71 -5.78 -2.85 -6.77
CA VAL A 71 -5.35 -3.18 -5.39
C VAL A 71 -5.83 -4.59 -5.01
N THR A 72 -7.10 -4.91 -5.32
CA THR A 72 -7.68 -6.23 -5.08
C THR A 72 -6.99 -7.33 -5.89
N ALA A 73 -6.76 -7.10 -7.18
CA ALA A 73 -6.09 -8.05 -8.06
C ALA A 73 -4.66 -8.37 -7.59
N PHE A 74 -3.89 -7.34 -7.20
CA PHE A 74 -2.54 -7.57 -6.69
C PHE A 74 -2.55 -8.33 -5.37
N ARG A 75 -3.48 -7.99 -4.45
CA ARG A 75 -3.65 -8.70 -3.18
C ARG A 75 -3.95 -10.18 -3.41
N ASP A 76 -4.89 -10.50 -4.30
CA ASP A 76 -5.28 -11.88 -4.62
C ASP A 76 -4.07 -12.67 -5.18
N LEU A 77 -3.31 -12.08 -6.12
CA LEU A 77 -2.10 -12.71 -6.66
C LEU A 77 -0.99 -12.90 -5.62
N SER A 78 -0.84 -11.93 -4.70
CA SER A 78 0.11 -12.05 -3.60
C SER A 78 -0.31 -13.13 -2.60
N ALA A 79 -1.60 -13.30 -2.34
CA ALA A 79 -2.14 -14.37 -1.51
C ALA A 79 -1.93 -15.75 -2.14
N ASP A 80 -1.93 -15.84 -3.47
CA ASP A 80 -1.55 -17.03 -4.25
C ASP A 80 -0.02 -17.29 -4.25
N GLY A 81 0.76 -16.48 -3.54
CA GLY A 81 2.21 -16.68 -3.33
C GLY A 81 3.10 -15.99 -4.35
N GLN A 82 2.55 -15.15 -5.24
CA GLN A 82 3.37 -14.38 -6.18
C GLN A 82 4.10 -13.22 -5.47
N THR A 83 5.36 -13.02 -5.83
CA THR A 83 6.13 -11.87 -5.36
C THR A 83 5.73 -10.59 -6.10
N PRO A 84 5.93 -9.39 -5.52
CA PRO A 84 5.61 -8.13 -6.19
C PRO A 84 6.31 -7.95 -7.55
N ALA A 85 7.52 -8.49 -7.71
CA ALA A 85 8.25 -8.46 -8.97
C ALA A 85 7.58 -9.34 -10.03
N GLN A 86 7.19 -10.56 -9.68
CA GLN A 86 6.47 -11.46 -10.59
C GLN A 86 5.11 -10.90 -11.01
N ILE A 87 4.38 -10.29 -10.07
CA ILE A 87 3.10 -9.63 -10.36
C ILE A 87 3.32 -8.45 -11.32
N GLY A 88 4.37 -7.64 -11.09
CA GLY A 88 4.73 -6.53 -11.96
C GLY A 88 5.08 -6.96 -13.38
N ASP A 89 5.95 -7.95 -13.52
CA ASP A 89 6.36 -8.52 -14.82
C ASP A 89 5.17 -9.12 -15.58
N LEU A 90 4.27 -9.79 -14.86
CA LEU A 90 3.05 -10.38 -15.41
C LEU A 90 2.07 -9.33 -15.93
N LEU A 91 1.89 -8.24 -15.17
CA LEU A 91 0.85 -7.25 -15.40
C LEU A 91 1.31 -5.98 -16.13
N GLY A 92 2.61 -5.87 -16.40
CA GLY A 92 3.20 -4.68 -17.01
C GLY A 92 3.30 -3.48 -16.07
N PHE A 93 3.38 -3.70 -14.75
CA PHE A 93 3.59 -2.66 -13.75
C PHE A 93 4.99 -2.73 -13.15
N SER A 94 5.52 -1.60 -12.69
CA SER A 94 6.78 -1.61 -11.94
C SER A 94 6.61 -2.33 -10.59
N THR A 95 7.63 -3.06 -10.14
CA THR A 95 7.66 -3.70 -8.81
C THR A 95 7.30 -2.72 -7.69
N ARG A 96 7.78 -1.48 -7.78
CA ARG A 96 7.49 -0.42 -6.81
C ARG A 96 6.01 -0.05 -6.77
N HIS A 97 5.35 0.01 -7.93
CA HIS A 97 3.91 0.24 -8.04
C HIS A 97 3.12 -0.88 -7.38
N VAL A 98 3.48 -2.14 -7.69
CA VAL A 98 2.84 -3.32 -7.09
C VAL A 98 3.00 -3.33 -5.57
N GLN A 99 4.21 -3.10 -5.07
CA GLN A 99 4.46 -2.99 -3.62
C GLN A 99 3.61 -1.90 -2.99
N ARG A 100 3.49 -0.73 -3.61
CA ARG A 100 2.65 0.36 -3.10
C ARG A 100 1.18 -0.05 -3.01
N CYS A 101 0.62 -0.64 -4.06
CA CYS A 101 -0.76 -1.11 -4.07
C CYS A 101 -1.01 -2.24 -3.05
N LEU A 102 -0.08 -3.18 -2.89
CA LEU A 102 -0.18 -4.23 -1.88
C LEU A 102 -0.22 -3.69 -0.45
N ARG A 103 0.49 -2.58 -0.20
CA ARG A 103 0.44 -1.90 1.09
C ARG A 103 -0.88 -1.15 1.31
N LEU A 104 -1.43 -0.55 0.25
CA LEU A 104 -2.78 0.02 0.34
C LEU A 104 -3.84 -1.06 0.57
N ALA A 105 -3.60 -2.30 0.12
CA ALA A 105 -4.52 -3.41 0.36
C ALA A 105 -4.69 -3.79 1.85
N THR A 106 -3.84 -3.28 2.75
CA THR A 106 -3.94 -3.50 4.20
C THR A 106 -4.65 -2.37 4.96
N MET A 107 -5.20 -1.40 4.23
CA MET A 107 -5.98 -0.28 4.81
C MET A 107 -7.29 -0.77 5.44
N ALA A 108 -7.90 0.07 6.28
CA ALA A 108 -9.21 -0.19 6.86
C ALA A 108 -10.23 -0.59 5.75
N PRO A 109 -11.01 -1.68 5.92
CA PRO A 109 -11.94 -2.15 4.89
C PRO A 109 -12.90 -1.08 4.38
N VAL A 110 -13.41 -0.23 5.27
CA VAL A 110 -14.30 0.90 4.93
C VAL A 110 -13.67 1.86 3.93
N LEU A 111 -12.35 2.08 4.01
CA LEU A 111 -11.63 2.95 3.07
C LEU A 111 -11.37 2.28 1.72
N LEU A 112 -11.23 0.95 1.70
CA LEU A 112 -11.15 0.18 0.45
C LEU A 112 -12.50 0.17 -0.27
N ASP A 113 -13.59 0.05 0.47
CA ASP A 113 -14.96 0.16 -0.06
C ASP A 113 -15.21 1.59 -0.59
N ALA A 114 -14.80 2.62 0.16
CA ALA A 114 -14.87 4.01 -0.29
C ALA A 114 -14.03 4.25 -1.56
N LEU A 115 -12.90 3.55 -1.73
CA LEU A 115 -12.09 3.63 -2.95
C LEU A 115 -12.85 2.98 -4.11
N ALA A 116 -13.52 1.84 -3.87
CA ALA A 116 -14.34 1.15 -4.85
C ALA A 116 -15.54 1.99 -5.33
N ASP A 117 -16.09 2.84 -4.45
CA ASP A 117 -17.23 3.72 -4.72
C ASP A 117 -16.81 5.13 -5.22
N ASP A 118 -15.55 5.32 -5.62
CA ASP A 118 -14.98 6.60 -6.06
C ASP A 118 -15.14 7.76 -5.04
N GLN A 119 -15.35 7.45 -3.75
CA GLN A 119 -15.51 8.44 -2.69
C GLN A 119 -14.17 8.95 -2.14
N ILE A 120 -13.13 8.13 -2.23
CA ILE A 120 -11.75 8.48 -1.87
C ILE A 120 -10.83 8.23 -3.06
N THR A 121 -9.88 9.12 -3.26
CA THR A 121 -8.84 8.96 -4.30
C THR A 121 -7.65 8.14 -3.78
N LEU A 122 -6.87 7.57 -4.70
CA LEU A 122 -5.67 6.80 -4.35
C LEU A 122 -4.65 7.61 -3.52
N ASP A 123 -4.51 8.90 -3.81
CA ASP A 123 -3.57 9.78 -3.10
C ASP A 123 -4.05 10.12 -1.68
N GLN A 124 -5.36 10.28 -1.48
CA GLN A 124 -5.95 10.44 -0.15
C GLN A 124 -5.81 9.17 0.68
N LEU A 125 -6.05 8.00 0.07
CA LEU A 125 -5.85 6.71 0.72
C LEU A 125 -4.37 6.52 1.10
N GLN A 126 -3.44 6.92 0.22
CA GLN A 126 -2.02 6.90 0.52
C GLN A 126 -1.66 7.85 1.69
N ALA A 127 -2.28 9.02 1.78
CA ALA A 127 -2.05 9.90 2.92
C ALA A 127 -2.49 9.28 4.26
N LEU A 128 -3.65 8.63 4.28
CA LEU A 128 -4.20 7.96 5.48
C LEU A 128 -3.34 6.76 5.92
N SER A 129 -2.65 6.12 4.99
CA SER A 129 -1.77 4.97 5.26
C SER A 129 -0.51 5.29 6.08
N ALA A 130 -0.33 6.55 6.48
CA ALA A 130 0.78 6.96 7.36
C ALA A 130 0.70 6.35 8.77
N THR A 131 -0.45 5.79 9.13
CA THR A 131 -0.69 5.01 10.34
C THR A 131 -1.22 3.63 9.95
N ASP A 132 -0.92 2.60 10.73
CA ASP A 132 -1.52 1.26 10.63
C ASP A 132 -2.80 1.10 11.48
N ASP A 133 -3.13 2.12 12.28
CA ASP A 133 -4.33 2.13 13.12
C ASP A 133 -5.57 2.43 12.27
N HIS A 134 -6.33 1.38 11.98
CA HIS A 134 -7.57 1.46 11.20
C HIS A 134 -8.61 2.40 11.82
N GLN A 135 -8.72 2.47 13.14
CA GLN A 135 -9.66 3.39 13.79
C GLN A 135 -9.26 4.84 13.51
N ARG A 136 -7.97 5.15 13.68
CA ARG A 136 -7.44 6.49 13.39
C ARG A 136 -7.62 6.88 11.92
N GLN A 137 -7.42 5.94 10.99
CA GLN A 137 -7.64 6.18 9.56
C GLN A 137 -9.10 6.57 9.28
N CYS A 138 -10.04 5.79 9.81
CA CYS A 138 -11.48 6.05 9.67
C CYS A 138 -11.89 7.37 10.32
N ASP A 139 -11.49 7.61 11.56
CA ASP A 139 -11.81 8.85 12.28
C ASP A 139 -11.33 10.09 11.51
N VAL A 140 -10.11 10.06 10.97
CA VAL A 140 -9.59 11.20 10.19
C VAL A 140 -10.35 11.38 8.89
N TRP A 141 -10.67 10.29 8.18
CA TRP A 141 -11.43 10.37 6.93
C TRP A 141 -12.85 10.90 7.14
N GLU A 142 -13.57 10.40 8.15
CA GLU A 142 -14.94 10.81 8.45
C GLU A 142 -15.05 12.30 8.81
N ASN A 143 -14.01 12.86 9.44
CA ASN A 143 -13.96 14.26 9.83
C ASN A 143 -13.32 15.18 8.76
N ALA A 144 -12.83 14.62 7.65
CA ALA A 144 -12.17 15.38 6.60
C ALA A 144 -13.18 15.87 5.55
N HIS A 145 -13.51 17.16 5.59
CA HIS A 145 -14.43 17.78 4.63
C HIS A 145 -13.78 18.93 3.86
N GLY A 146 -14.13 19.05 2.57
CA GLY A 146 -13.62 20.12 1.70
C GLY A 146 -12.09 20.10 1.60
N TRP A 147 -11.45 21.21 1.98
CA TRP A 147 -10.00 21.34 1.93
C TRP A 147 -9.27 20.36 2.89
N ALA A 148 -9.91 19.95 3.99
CA ALA A 148 -9.32 19.02 4.96
C ALA A 148 -9.15 17.60 4.39
N ALA A 149 -9.87 17.27 3.31
CA ALA A 149 -9.70 16.02 2.59
C ALA A 149 -8.48 16.03 1.64
N ALA A 150 -7.73 17.13 1.53
CA ALA A 150 -6.52 17.14 0.73
C ALA A 150 -5.46 16.16 1.32
N PRO A 151 -4.70 15.42 0.49
CA PRO A 151 -3.75 14.42 0.96
C PRO A 151 -2.76 14.91 2.03
N GLN A 152 -2.26 16.15 1.89
CA GLN A 152 -1.35 16.72 2.88
C GLN A 152 -2.02 16.84 4.27
N HIS A 153 -3.24 17.35 4.34
CA HIS A 153 -3.96 17.53 5.60
C HIS A 153 -4.40 16.21 6.21
N LEU A 154 -4.79 15.24 5.39
CA LEU A 154 -5.06 13.88 5.86
C LEU A 154 -3.83 13.28 6.53
N ARG A 155 -2.65 13.39 5.89
CA ARG A 155 -1.39 12.90 6.43
C ARG A 155 -1.04 13.58 7.76
N GLU A 156 -1.14 14.91 7.82
CA GLU A 156 -0.92 15.67 9.05
C GLU A 156 -1.90 15.25 10.16
N ALA A 157 -3.17 15.02 9.82
CA ALA A 157 -4.20 14.63 10.78
C ALA A 157 -4.00 13.21 11.33
N VAL A 158 -3.65 12.22 10.49
CA VAL A 158 -3.38 10.86 10.99
C VAL A 158 -2.13 10.81 11.87
N LEU A 159 -1.11 11.61 11.57
CA LEU A 159 0.13 11.70 12.35
C LEU A 159 0.01 12.65 13.57
N LYS A 160 -1.10 13.36 13.73
CA LYS A 160 -1.26 14.31 14.84
C LYS A 160 -1.21 13.60 16.19
N GLY A 161 -0.20 13.93 16.98
CA GLY A 161 0.07 13.35 18.31
C GLY A 161 1.22 12.34 18.29
N GLU A 162 1.64 11.89 17.11
CA GLU A 162 2.82 11.04 16.95
C GLU A 162 4.09 11.88 17.16
N VAL A 163 5.06 11.32 17.87
CA VAL A 163 6.36 11.96 18.06
C VAL A 163 7.37 11.29 17.14
N SER A 164 7.82 12.03 16.13
CA SER A 164 8.84 11.53 15.21
C SER A 164 10.10 11.11 15.99
N ALA A 165 10.63 9.94 15.65
CA ALA A 165 11.95 9.48 16.08
C ALA A 165 13.07 10.14 15.28
N ARG A 166 12.77 10.53 14.03
CA ARG A 166 13.70 11.24 13.17
C ARG A 166 13.95 12.64 13.72
N ASP A 167 15.23 13.02 13.80
CA ASP A 167 15.69 14.32 14.29
C ASP A 167 15.21 14.66 15.73
N ASN A 168 14.89 13.63 16.52
CA ASN A 168 14.44 13.81 17.90
C ASN A 168 15.63 13.98 18.86
N ASN A 169 15.80 15.19 19.38
CA ASN A 169 16.91 15.55 20.28
C ASN A 169 16.94 14.72 21.57
N GLN A 170 15.78 14.38 22.15
CA GLN A 170 15.72 13.55 23.36
C GLN A 170 16.15 12.11 23.06
N LEU A 171 15.73 11.56 21.92
CA LEU A 171 16.15 10.22 21.49
C LEU A 171 17.64 10.18 21.16
N ALA A 172 18.17 11.20 20.49
CA ALA A 172 19.59 11.34 20.23
C ALA A 172 20.40 11.46 21.53
N PHE A 173 19.87 12.17 22.52
CA PHE A 173 20.51 12.34 23.82
C PHE A 173 20.47 11.08 24.68
N VAL A 174 19.32 10.40 24.79
CA VAL A 174 19.16 9.16 25.57
C VAL A 174 19.89 8.00 24.89
N GLY A 175 19.75 7.89 23.58
CA GLY A 175 20.22 6.79 22.75
C GLY A 175 19.10 5.80 22.44
N ARG A 176 19.05 5.32 21.19
CA ARG A 176 18.03 4.37 20.73
C ARG A 176 18.04 3.07 21.52
N GLU A 177 19.22 2.49 21.73
CA GLU A 177 19.39 1.22 22.44
C GLU A 177 18.88 1.30 23.88
N VAL A 178 19.09 2.43 24.55
CA VAL A 178 18.61 2.67 25.92
C VAL A 178 17.09 2.77 25.95
N TYR A 179 16.50 3.45 24.97
CA TYR A 179 15.04 3.54 24.83
C TYR A 179 14.41 2.17 24.57
N GLU A 180 14.96 1.39 23.64
CA GLU A 180 14.48 0.04 23.33
C GLU A 180 14.67 -0.92 24.51
N ALA A 181 15.80 -0.86 25.22
CA ALA A 181 16.05 -1.66 26.42
C ALA A 181 15.08 -1.32 27.57
N ALA A 182 14.56 -0.09 27.63
CA ALA A 182 13.52 0.31 28.57
C ALA A 182 12.11 -0.13 28.16
N GLY A 183 11.96 -0.81 27.01
CA GLY A 183 10.69 -1.26 26.46
C GLY A 183 10.05 -0.31 25.47
N GLY A 184 10.74 0.76 25.06
CA GLY A 184 10.27 1.67 24.02
C GLY A 184 10.28 1.00 22.64
N THR A 185 9.25 1.28 21.83
CA THR A 185 9.15 0.75 20.46
C THR A 185 8.93 1.85 19.43
N PHE A 186 9.07 1.49 18.16
CA PHE A 186 8.87 2.40 17.03
C PHE A 186 7.75 1.88 16.16
N LYS A 187 6.88 2.79 15.73
CA LYS A 187 5.88 2.57 14.69
C LYS A 187 6.39 3.20 13.39
N PHE A 188 6.35 2.46 12.30
CA PHE A 188 6.79 2.97 11.00
C PHE A 188 5.59 3.22 10.11
N ASP A 189 5.57 4.36 9.42
CA ASP A 189 4.64 4.62 8.33
C ASP A 189 4.76 3.50 7.28
N LEU A 190 3.66 3.21 6.59
CA LEU A 190 3.75 2.40 5.39
C LEU A 190 4.76 3.08 4.42
N PHE A 191 4.53 4.24 3.86
CA PHE A 191 5.37 4.72 2.75
C PHE A 191 6.76 5.29 3.09
N THR A 192 7.13 5.40 4.37
CA THR A 192 8.41 6.00 4.77
C THR A 192 9.11 5.18 5.85
N ASP A 193 10.44 5.22 5.87
CA ASP A 193 11.24 4.63 6.96
C ASP A 193 11.27 5.56 8.20
N GLU A 194 10.38 6.54 8.26
CA GLU A 194 10.27 7.46 9.39
C GLU A 194 9.52 6.77 10.52
N GLY A 195 10.26 6.43 11.57
CA GLY A 195 9.70 5.85 12.79
C GLY A 195 9.10 6.94 13.69
N PHE A 196 7.98 6.62 14.33
CA PHE A 196 7.35 7.37 15.40
C PHE A 196 7.52 6.61 16.71
N LEU A 197 7.72 7.34 17.80
CA LEU A 197 7.86 6.79 19.14
C LEU A 197 6.50 6.38 19.67
N THR A 198 6.35 5.13 20.10
CA THR A 198 5.10 4.67 20.73
C THR A 198 4.96 5.17 22.16
N GLU A 199 6.08 5.35 22.86
CA GLU A 199 6.13 5.75 24.28
C GLU A 199 6.94 7.05 24.47
N PRO A 200 6.45 8.21 24.02
CA PRO A 200 7.20 9.47 24.12
C PRO A 200 7.40 9.93 25.56
N ALA A 201 6.43 9.68 26.45
CA ALA A 201 6.54 10.01 27.87
C ALA A 201 7.66 9.21 28.57
N MET A 202 7.89 7.97 28.14
CA MET A 202 9.00 7.17 28.63
C MET A 202 10.35 7.74 28.20
N LEU A 203 10.47 8.19 26.95
CA LEU A 203 11.67 8.84 26.45
C LEU A 203 11.97 10.12 27.25
N GLU A 204 10.95 10.93 27.52
CA GLU A 204 11.10 12.14 28.33
C GLU A 204 11.62 11.82 29.74
N ARG A 205 11.07 10.77 30.39
CA ARG A 205 11.53 10.31 31.70
C ARG A 205 13.00 9.90 31.66
N LEU A 206 13.41 9.09 30.69
CA LEU A 206 14.80 8.65 30.53
C LEU A 206 15.75 9.83 30.27
N ALA A 207 15.32 10.80 29.47
CA ALA A 207 16.09 12.01 29.21
C ALA A 207 16.28 12.83 30.50
N ARG A 208 15.24 12.95 31.33
CA ARG A 208 15.29 13.66 32.61
C ARG A 208 16.21 12.97 33.60
N GLU A 209 16.12 11.64 33.71
CA GLU A 209 16.99 10.83 34.58
C GLU A 209 18.46 10.99 34.18
N LYS A 210 18.76 10.89 32.88
CA LYS A 210 20.12 11.07 32.34
C LYS A 210 20.66 12.48 32.58
N LEU A 211 19.84 13.52 32.36
CA LEU A 211 20.22 14.90 32.65
C LEU A 211 20.49 15.13 34.13
N HIS A 212 19.65 14.58 35.01
CA HIS A 212 19.82 14.72 36.45
C HIS A 212 21.12 14.04 36.93
N ALA A 213 21.42 12.85 36.43
CA ALA A 213 22.67 12.15 36.74
C ALA A 213 23.91 12.93 36.27
N LEU A 214 23.88 13.51 35.06
CA LEU A 214 24.97 14.35 34.57
C LEU A 214 25.13 15.63 35.39
N ALA A 215 24.03 16.27 35.79
CA ALA A 215 24.08 17.47 36.62
C ALA A 215 24.72 17.18 37.99
N GLN A 216 24.37 16.06 38.63
CA GLN A 216 25.00 15.62 39.87
C GLN A 216 26.50 15.35 39.69
N GLN A 217 26.90 14.65 38.62
CA GLN A 217 28.31 14.42 38.32
C GLN A 217 29.10 15.71 38.15
N VAL A 218 28.54 16.70 37.46
CA VAL A 218 29.17 18.02 37.32
C VAL A 218 29.30 18.72 38.68
N ALA A 219 28.24 18.72 39.49
CA ALA A 219 28.28 19.32 40.82
C ALA A 219 29.34 18.69 41.72
N GLU A 220 29.45 17.36 41.72
CA GLU A 220 30.45 16.63 42.50
C GLU A 220 31.86 16.95 42.03
N ASN A 221 32.10 17.00 40.72
CA ASN A 221 33.41 17.28 40.14
C ASN A 221 33.87 18.73 40.35
N GLU A 222 32.94 19.67 40.35
CA GLU A 222 33.22 21.10 40.50
C GLU A 222 33.05 21.63 41.93
N GLY A 223 32.60 20.77 42.86
CA GLY A 223 32.39 21.13 44.26
C GLY A 223 31.17 22.01 44.53
N TRP A 224 30.15 21.94 43.68
CA TRP A 224 28.91 22.72 43.85
C TRP A 224 28.00 22.06 44.89
N SER A 225 27.24 22.89 45.62
CA SER A 225 26.33 22.40 46.67
C SER A 225 25.04 21.77 46.11
N TRP A 226 24.67 22.08 44.87
CA TRP A 226 23.52 21.49 44.18
C TRP A 226 23.66 21.69 42.66
N ALA A 227 22.98 20.85 41.89
CA ALA A 227 22.76 21.04 40.46
C ALA A 227 21.43 20.39 40.04
N GLU A 228 20.85 20.90 38.95
CA GLU A 228 19.58 20.43 38.41
C GLU A 228 19.64 20.31 36.89
N GLY A 229 19.34 19.13 36.36
CA GLY A 229 19.18 18.90 34.93
C GLY A 229 17.72 19.12 34.51
N ARG A 230 17.46 20.05 33.58
CA ARG A 230 16.12 20.33 33.05
C ARG A 230 16.08 20.04 31.56
N ILE A 231 15.00 19.39 31.12
CA ILE A 231 14.62 19.35 29.71
C ILE A 231 14.08 20.75 29.38
N PHE A 232 14.57 21.40 28.33
CA PHE A 232 14.03 22.70 27.91
C PHE A 232 12.51 22.60 27.78
N GLY A 233 11.80 23.37 28.60
CA GLY A 233 10.35 23.52 28.55
C GLY A 233 9.96 24.65 27.60
N HIS A 234 8.80 24.48 26.96
CA HIS A 234 8.11 25.50 26.17
C HIS A 234 8.04 26.87 26.85
#